data_AF-A0A920L2T8-F1
#
_entry.id   AF-A0A920L2T8-F1
#
_cell.length_a   1.000
_cell.length_b   1.000
_cell.length_c   1.000
_cell.angle_alpha   90.00
_cell.angle_beta   90.00
_cell.angle_gamma   90.00
#
_symmetry.space_group_name_H-M   'P 1'
#
loop_
_entity.id
_entity.type
_entity.pdbx_description
1 polymer ?
#
loop_
_entity_poly.entity_id
_entity_poly.type
_entity_poly.pdbx_seq_one_letter_code
_entity_poly.pdbx_strand_id
1 'polypeptide(L)'
;MPDNDFEPRIENQSIGYFSDRVTNLTSKKITPYQDLISKWYLQKQDPTAEFSKPVKPITFWIENTTPLELRDYIRDGVLAWNIAFKEAGFIDAIEVKIQPDDAEWDAGDIRYNVIRWTSSPDPLFGGYGPRLANPRTGEIIGADIMLEWVYLTNRINYDAIFNSDSSPMSCHSSEFIQDGMVLAQNIELNDPKIIEQAIKRLALHEVGHTLGLNHNFKGSYLHNNQDVHNPEITGKVGVTASVMEYPAINLAPLGVEQGDYYDTIPGPYDIWAIKYGYTPNLSEDELAAIIAEEIKAEHMFANDSEDMRSPGRGIDPRAMINDLTNDPITYAINRIELLNHTQDNIVPRLADRVETFEEYRLALSVFMREYSRQLEVISRHIGGVYVERYNPKNISNKEPYTPAPSDEQRRAMQSLNKYAFSIDAFPINPELLKRVQIQRRMFDLSGEHEDPQIHKMILEIQNRVLDHILSPWTLYRISDTELYGNDYSVDEVMNDLTESIFLGDQDNEISSIRRNLQTSYVRRLIGILGQDYYNELATASAYDSLRKIQKIIRGSSNDVATRSHRRLVAWIIESGLDRAN
;
A
#
# COMPACT_ATOMS: atom_id res chain seq x y z
N MET A 1 -27.41 14.52 20.78
CA MET A 1 -25.97 14.54 21.07
C MET A 1 -25.79 14.43 22.56
N PRO A 2 -24.73 13.76 23.04
CA PRO A 2 -24.42 13.70 24.47
C PRO A 2 -24.34 15.09 25.08
N ASP A 3 -24.80 15.21 26.33
CA ASP A 3 -24.64 16.41 27.16
C ASP A 3 -23.69 16.02 28.30
N ASN A 4 -22.39 16.29 28.11
CA ASN A 4 -21.30 15.85 28.97
C ASN A 4 -20.12 16.85 28.93
N ASP A 5 -19.12 16.61 29.79
CA ASP A 5 -17.91 17.43 29.88
C ASP A 5 -16.83 16.95 28.89
N PHE A 6 -17.21 16.60 27.64
CA PHE A 6 -16.25 16.21 26.61
C PHE A 6 -15.41 17.41 26.17
N GLU A 7 -14.09 17.26 26.25
CA GLU A 7 -13.15 18.26 25.74
C GLU A 7 -12.65 17.90 24.33
N PRO A 8 -12.95 18.71 23.31
CA PRO A 8 -12.40 18.54 21.97
C PRO A 8 -10.87 18.64 21.96
N ARG A 9 -10.24 17.89 21.06
CA ARG A 9 -8.81 17.99 20.77
C ARG A 9 -8.65 18.49 19.34
N ILE A 10 -7.86 19.56 19.19
CA ILE A 10 -7.52 20.12 17.87
C ILE A 10 -6.62 19.12 17.13
N GLU A 11 -6.75 19.02 15.82
CA GLU A 11 -5.93 18.20 14.93
C GLU A 11 -4.47 18.71 14.85
N ASN A 12 -3.56 17.81 14.49
CA ASN A 12 -2.19 18.11 14.15
C ASN A 12 -1.79 17.34 12.89
N GLN A 13 -1.20 18.04 11.91
CA GLN A 13 -0.91 17.49 10.59
C GLN A 13 0.08 16.31 10.57
N SER A 14 0.82 16.11 11.65
CA SER A 14 1.77 15.02 11.83
C SER A 14 1.13 13.78 12.48
N ILE A 15 -0.12 13.89 12.97
CA ILE A 15 -0.84 12.86 13.72
C ILE A 15 -2.17 12.55 13.04
N GLY A 16 -2.27 11.36 12.44
CA GLY A 16 -3.38 10.94 11.60
C GLY A 16 -4.65 10.62 12.35
N TYR A 17 -5.45 11.64 12.63
CA TYR A 17 -6.83 11.49 13.05
C TYR A 17 -7.79 11.96 11.97
N PHE A 18 -8.89 11.23 11.81
CA PHE A 18 -10.05 11.79 11.15
C PHE A 18 -10.58 12.99 11.93
N SER A 19 -10.91 14.06 11.22
CA SER A 19 -11.30 15.32 11.83
C SER A 19 -12.48 15.99 11.12
N ASP A 20 -13.19 16.82 11.89
CA ASP A 20 -14.20 17.73 11.37
C ASP A 20 -13.57 19.11 11.15
N ARG A 21 -13.79 19.67 9.95
CA ARG A 21 -13.17 20.94 9.55
C ARG A 21 -13.81 22.12 10.28
N VAL A 22 -13.00 22.92 10.97
CA VAL A 22 -13.44 24.12 11.68
C VAL A 22 -12.49 25.28 11.36
N THR A 23 -13.04 26.40 10.89
CA THR A 23 -12.27 27.61 10.59
C THR A 23 -12.66 28.73 11.54
N ASN A 24 -11.68 29.27 12.29
CA ASN A 24 -11.90 30.45 13.14
C ASN A 24 -11.84 31.74 12.33
N LEU A 25 -12.99 32.20 11.84
CA LEU A 25 -13.10 33.41 11.00
C LEU A 25 -12.81 34.75 11.74
N THR A 26 -12.53 34.72 13.04
CA THR A 26 -12.12 35.91 13.82
C THR A 26 -10.61 35.99 14.04
N SER A 27 -9.88 34.91 13.75
CA SER A 27 -8.43 34.84 13.88
C SER A 27 -7.73 35.66 12.79
N LYS A 28 -6.60 36.29 13.15
CA LYS A 28 -5.69 36.94 12.20
C LYS A 28 -4.55 36.03 11.71
N LYS A 29 -4.55 34.74 12.11
CA LYS A 29 -3.54 33.75 11.68
C LYS A 29 -3.71 33.41 10.19
N ILE A 30 -2.61 33.07 9.52
CA ILE A 30 -2.60 32.65 8.10
C ILE A 30 -3.40 31.36 7.90
N THR A 31 -3.24 30.41 8.82
CA THR A 31 -3.98 29.14 8.87
C THR A 31 -4.87 29.13 10.12
N PRO A 32 -6.06 29.74 10.08
CA PRO A 32 -6.96 29.82 11.24
C PRO A 32 -7.79 28.54 11.43
N TYR A 33 -7.22 27.38 11.08
CA TYR A 33 -7.86 26.08 11.18
C TYR A 33 -7.82 25.59 12.63
N GLN A 34 -8.92 24.99 13.06
CA GLN A 34 -9.13 24.42 14.39
C GLN A 34 -9.87 23.09 14.27
N ASP A 35 -9.50 22.31 13.25
CA ASP A 35 -10.13 21.04 12.94
C ASP A 35 -10.10 20.14 14.18
N LEU A 36 -11.18 19.41 14.43
CA LEU A 36 -11.39 18.67 15.68
C LEU A 36 -11.25 17.17 15.40
N ILE A 37 -10.36 16.49 16.12
CA ILE A 37 -10.19 15.04 15.94
C ILE A 37 -11.41 14.27 16.43
N SER A 38 -11.72 13.17 15.75
CA SER A 38 -12.66 12.16 16.23
C SER A 38 -12.03 11.36 17.38
N LYS A 39 -12.61 11.35 18.57
CA LYS A 39 -12.18 10.46 19.67
C LYS A 39 -13.31 10.09 20.64
N TRP A 40 -13.16 8.98 21.35
CA TRP A 40 -14.09 8.59 22.42
C TRP A 40 -13.95 9.47 23.66
N TYR A 41 -15.06 9.65 24.38
CA TYR A 41 -15.04 10.28 25.69
C TYR A 41 -14.56 9.30 26.77
N LEU A 42 -13.35 9.53 27.29
CA LEU A 42 -12.78 8.75 28.38
C LEU A 42 -12.40 9.64 29.56
N GLN A 43 -12.81 9.24 30.75
CA GLN A 43 -12.46 9.87 32.02
C GLN A 43 -11.88 8.82 32.96
N LYS A 44 -10.82 9.17 33.68
CA LYS A 44 -10.25 8.31 34.71
C LYS A 44 -11.22 8.19 35.89
N GLN A 45 -11.35 7.00 36.47
CA GLN A 45 -12.10 6.80 37.73
C GLN A 45 -11.44 7.54 38.89
N ASP A 46 -10.11 7.54 38.94
CA ASP A 46 -9.29 8.41 39.80
C ASP A 46 -8.56 9.44 38.92
N PRO A 47 -9.05 10.70 38.85
CA PRO A 47 -8.44 11.75 38.03
C PRO A 47 -7.01 12.13 38.45
N THR A 48 -6.59 11.77 39.67
CA THR A 48 -5.28 12.11 40.24
C THR A 48 -4.24 11.02 40.08
N ALA A 49 -4.67 9.79 39.77
CA ALA A 49 -3.76 8.67 39.55
C ALA A 49 -3.08 8.77 38.17
N GLU A 50 -1.80 8.42 38.13
CA GLU A 50 -1.04 8.29 36.88
C GLU A 50 -1.70 7.27 35.94
N PHE A 51 -2.11 6.13 36.49
CA PHE A 51 -2.86 5.08 35.79
C PHE A 51 -4.20 4.81 36.48
N SER A 52 -5.29 4.81 35.71
CA SER A 52 -6.63 4.55 36.25
C SER A 52 -7.51 3.84 35.24
N LYS A 53 -8.45 3.02 35.71
CA LYS A 53 -9.51 2.49 34.83
C LYS A 53 -10.41 3.63 34.36
N PRO A 54 -11.00 3.56 33.15
CA PRO A 54 -11.96 4.57 32.73
C PRO A 54 -13.27 4.43 33.53
N VAL A 55 -14.01 5.52 33.71
CA VAL A 55 -15.37 5.50 34.26
C VAL A 55 -16.29 4.66 33.36
N LYS A 56 -16.16 4.81 32.04
CA LYS A 56 -16.83 4.01 31.03
C LYS A 56 -15.79 3.50 30.02
N PRO A 57 -15.46 2.19 30.00
CA PRO A 57 -14.58 1.64 28.99
C PRO A 57 -15.25 1.60 27.61
N ILE A 58 -14.45 1.63 26.56
CA ILE A 58 -14.91 1.39 25.18
C ILE A 58 -15.14 -0.12 25.05
N THR A 59 -16.40 -0.54 25.05
CA THR A 59 -16.76 -1.95 24.95
C THR A 59 -17.07 -2.31 23.51
N PHE A 60 -16.38 -3.30 22.96
CA PHE A 60 -16.71 -3.96 21.69
C PHE A 60 -17.38 -5.31 21.95
N TRP A 61 -18.37 -5.65 21.14
CA TRP A 61 -19.12 -6.91 21.21
C TRP A 61 -18.86 -7.74 19.97
N ILE A 62 -18.26 -8.91 20.13
CA ILE A 62 -18.15 -9.89 19.04
C ILE A 62 -19.54 -10.50 18.83
N GLU A 63 -20.05 -10.40 17.61
CA GLU A 63 -21.34 -10.97 17.20
C GLU A 63 -21.36 -12.48 17.45
N ASN A 64 -22.49 -12.99 17.95
CA ASN A 64 -22.64 -14.40 18.33
C ASN A 64 -22.60 -15.39 17.16
N THR A 65 -22.70 -14.91 15.92
CA THR A 65 -22.54 -15.70 14.68
C THR A 65 -21.07 -15.86 14.27
N THR A 66 -20.15 -15.09 14.87
CA THR A 66 -18.72 -15.18 14.56
C THR A 66 -18.20 -16.60 14.85
N PRO A 67 -17.47 -17.24 13.92
CA PRO A 67 -16.92 -18.59 14.12
C PRO A 67 -16.09 -18.67 15.41
N LEU A 68 -16.30 -19.73 16.20
CA LEU A 68 -15.76 -19.85 17.56
C LEU A 68 -14.23 -19.79 17.59
N GLU A 69 -13.60 -20.43 16.61
CA GLU A 69 -12.15 -20.52 16.45
C GLU A 69 -11.48 -19.17 16.18
N LEU A 70 -12.22 -18.15 15.72
CA LEU A 70 -11.68 -16.83 15.39
C LEU A 70 -11.87 -15.82 16.53
N ARG A 71 -12.81 -16.09 17.47
CA ARG A 71 -13.21 -15.12 18.50
C ARG A 71 -12.05 -14.73 19.41
N ASP A 72 -11.18 -15.68 19.73
CA ASP A 72 -10.02 -15.42 20.60
C ASP A 72 -9.00 -14.52 19.89
N TYR A 73 -8.75 -14.74 18.60
CA TYR A 73 -7.84 -13.89 17.81
C TYR A 73 -8.38 -12.46 17.65
N ILE A 74 -9.69 -12.33 17.36
CA ILE A 74 -10.35 -11.01 17.28
C ILE A 74 -10.27 -10.31 18.64
N ARG A 75 -10.62 -11.01 19.73
CA ARG A 75 -10.56 -10.47 21.09
C ARG A 75 -9.16 -9.97 21.43
N ASP A 76 -8.13 -10.77 21.16
CA ASP A 76 -6.74 -10.42 21.43
C ASP A 76 -6.29 -9.19 20.63
N GLY A 77 -6.64 -9.12 19.34
CA GLY A 77 -6.35 -7.96 18.50
C GLY A 77 -6.99 -6.68 19.02
N VAL A 78 -8.28 -6.73 19.41
CA VAL A 78 -8.99 -5.57 19.98
C VAL A 78 -8.39 -5.16 21.32
N LEU A 79 -8.12 -6.12 22.22
CA LEU A 79 -7.56 -5.84 23.55
C LEU A 79 -6.12 -5.34 23.52
N ALA A 80 -5.34 -5.65 22.46
CA ALA A 80 -3.97 -5.19 22.31
C ALA A 80 -3.85 -3.64 22.26
N TRP A 81 -4.90 -2.93 21.86
CA TRP A 81 -4.96 -1.46 21.95
C TRP A 81 -4.80 -0.93 23.39
N ASN A 82 -5.06 -1.74 24.42
CA ASN A 82 -4.79 -1.34 25.81
C ASN A 82 -3.30 -1.06 26.08
N ILE A 83 -2.38 -1.57 25.26
CA ILE A 83 -0.95 -1.21 25.30
C ILE A 83 -0.79 0.30 25.07
N ALA A 84 -1.41 0.83 24.02
CA ALA A 84 -1.35 2.26 23.68
C ALA A 84 -2.13 3.13 24.69
N PHE A 85 -3.30 2.67 25.15
CA PHE A 85 -4.10 3.39 26.14
C PHE A 85 -3.42 3.49 27.51
N LYS A 86 -2.56 2.53 27.86
CA LYS A 86 -1.73 2.61 29.07
C LYS A 86 -0.81 3.83 29.03
N GLU A 87 -0.23 4.14 27.88
CA GLU A 87 0.60 5.35 27.70
C GLU A 87 -0.21 6.66 27.75
N ALA A 88 -1.53 6.59 27.51
CA ALA A 88 -2.47 7.67 27.77
C ALA A 88 -2.96 7.73 29.24
N GLY A 89 -2.46 6.86 30.10
CA GLY A 89 -2.79 6.78 31.53
C GLY A 89 -4.01 5.92 31.87
N PHE A 90 -4.54 5.12 30.94
CA PHE A 90 -5.70 4.27 31.18
C PHE A 90 -5.33 2.79 31.35
N ILE A 91 -5.91 2.14 32.36
CA ILE A 91 -5.85 0.68 32.52
C ILE A 91 -7.17 0.10 31.99
N ASP A 92 -7.11 -0.92 31.14
CA ASP A 92 -8.29 -1.59 30.57
C ASP A 92 -9.28 -0.58 29.95
N ALA A 93 -8.78 0.34 29.12
CA ALA A 93 -9.61 1.32 28.43
C ALA A 93 -10.61 0.66 27.47
N ILE A 94 -10.20 -0.46 26.88
CA ILE A 94 -10.97 -1.26 25.94
C ILE A 94 -11.36 -2.58 26.59
N GLU A 95 -12.63 -2.93 26.45
CA GLU A 95 -13.20 -4.22 26.82
C GLU A 95 -13.78 -4.94 25.61
N VAL A 96 -13.71 -6.27 25.61
CA VAL A 96 -14.34 -7.10 24.59
C VAL A 96 -15.31 -8.06 25.27
N LYS A 97 -16.52 -8.15 24.74
CA LYS A 97 -17.56 -9.07 25.17
C LYS A 97 -18.06 -9.87 23.97
N ILE A 98 -18.73 -10.98 24.23
CA ILE A 98 -19.44 -11.74 23.20
C ILE A 98 -20.92 -11.40 23.36
N GLN A 99 -21.60 -11.10 22.26
CA GLN A 99 -23.05 -10.93 22.25
C GLN A 99 -23.70 -12.22 22.77
N PRO A 100 -24.57 -12.15 23.80
CA PRO A 100 -25.33 -13.32 24.24
C PRO A 100 -26.24 -13.88 23.14
N ASP A 101 -26.46 -15.19 23.13
CA ASP A 101 -27.40 -15.82 22.19
C ASP A 101 -28.85 -15.37 22.42
N ASP A 102 -29.18 -14.92 23.63
CA ASP A 102 -30.48 -14.38 24.05
C ASP A 102 -30.52 -12.84 24.08
N ALA A 103 -29.59 -12.17 23.39
CA ALA A 103 -29.59 -10.72 23.27
C ALA A 103 -30.84 -10.21 22.52
N GLU A 104 -31.60 -9.31 23.15
CA GLU A 104 -32.76 -8.62 22.55
C GLU A 104 -32.36 -7.44 21.63
N TRP A 105 -31.06 -7.26 21.37
CA TRP A 105 -30.50 -6.23 20.50
C TRP A 105 -29.70 -6.86 19.37
N ASP A 106 -29.72 -6.21 18.20
CA ASP A 106 -28.94 -6.61 17.03
C ASP A 106 -27.78 -5.65 16.76
N ALA A 107 -26.91 -6.04 15.84
CA ALA A 107 -25.69 -5.31 15.59
C ALA A 107 -25.89 -3.88 15.05
N GLY A 108 -27.07 -3.55 14.50
CA GLY A 108 -27.45 -2.20 14.07
C GLY A 108 -27.83 -1.24 15.21
N ASP A 109 -27.89 -1.72 16.45
CA ASP A 109 -28.15 -0.88 17.61
C ASP A 109 -26.92 -0.04 17.98
N ILE A 110 -26.99 1.26 17.70
CA ILE A 110 -25.94 2.26 17.98
C ILE A 110 -25.45 2.30 19.44
N ARG A 111 -26.19 1.73 20.39
CA ARG A 111 -25.77 1.66 21.79
C ARG A 111 -24.64 0.66 22.03
N TYR A 112 -24.41 -0.26 21.08
CA TYR A 112 -23.42 -1.32 21.15
C TYR A 112 -22.43 -1.15 20.00
N ASN A 113 -21.13 -1.16 20.30
CA ASN A 113 -20.11 -1.24 19.26
C ASN A 113 -19.90 -2.71 18.90
N VAL A 114 -20.35 -3.13 17.73
CA VAL A 114 -20.37 -4.55 17.36
C VAL A 114 -19.32 -4.87 16.32
N ILE A 115 -18.63 -5.99 16.50
CA ILE A 115 -17.75 -6.60 15.52
C ILE A 115 -18.53 -7.75 14.90
N ARG A 116 -19.03 -7.51 13.69
CA ARG A 116 -19.88 -8.41 12.92
C ARG A 116 -19.04 -9.33 12.04
N TRP A 117 -19.53 -10.55 11.86
CA TRP A 117 -18.94 -11.49 10.93
C TRP A 117 -19.89 -11.70 9.75
N THR A 118 -19.52 -11.22 8.57
CA THR A 118 -20.37 -11.27 7.37
C THR A 118 -19.82 -12.22 6.32
N SER A 119 -20.70 -12.68 5.42
CA SER A 119 -20.31 -13.50 4.27
C SER A 119 -21.16 -13.09 3.07
N SER A 120 -20.60 -12.20 2.27
CA SER A 120 -21.27 -11.65 1.09
C SER A 120 -20.87 -12.40 -0.19
N PRO A 121 -21.80 -12.60 -1.15
CA PRO A 121 -21.46 -13.21 -2.45
C PRO A 121 -20.50 -12.39 -3.30
N ASP A 122 -20.55 -11.05 -3.16
CA ASP A 122 -19.71 -10.06 -3.85
C ASP A 122 -19.35 -8.94 -2.87
N PRO A 123 -18.39 -9.19 -1.96
CA PRO A 123 -18.00 -8.22 -0.93
C PRO A 123 -17.19 -7.06 -1.53
N LEU A 124 -17.54 -5.83 -1.15
CA LEU A 124 -16.82 -4.62 -1.57
C LEU A 124 -15.55 -4.33 -0.74
N PHE A 125 -15.39 -5.01 0.40
CA PHE A 125 -14.28 -4.87 1.35
C PHE A 125 -14.18 -6.17 2.17
N GLY A 126 -12.98 -6.51 2.66
CA GLY A 126 -12.80 -7.61 3.61
C GLY A 126 -12.87 -7.18 5.09
N GLY A 127 -12.80 -5.87 5.35
CA GLY A 127 -12.89 -5.22 6.66
C GLY A 127 -13.40 -3.79 6.52
N TYR A 128 -14.27 -3.35 7.43
CA TYR A 128 -14.81 -1.99 7.43
C TYR A 128 -15.17 -1.53 8.86
N GLY A 129 -14.47 -0.52 9.37
CA GLY A 129 -14.66 0.04 10.71
C GLY A 129 -15.15 1.50 10.72
N PRO A 130 -16.39 1.80 10.29
CA PRO A 130 -16.95 3.13 10.39
C PRO A 130 -17.09 3.58 11.84
N ARG A 131 -17.02 4.90 12.02
CA ARG A 131 -17.38 5.57 13.27
C ARG A 131 -18.39 6.68 12.99
N LEU A 132 -19.20 6.97 14.00
CA LEU A 132 -20.08 8.13 14.01
C LEU A 132 -19.56 9.11 15.06
N ALA A 133 -19.18 10.31 14.61
CA ALA A 133 -18.69 11.38 15.48
C ALA A 133 -19.65 12.57 15.50
N ASN A 134 -19.68 13.30 16.61
CA ASN A 134 -20.36 14.57 16.74
C ASN A 134 -19.59 15.65 15.95
N PRO A 135 -20.13 16.20 14.85
CA PRO A 135 -19.39 17.14 14.01
C PRO A 135 -19.08 18.49 14.68
N ARG A 136 -19.65 18.75 15.87
CA ARG A 136 -19.40 19.98 16.64
C ARG A 136 -18.29 19.83 17.69
N THR A 137 -18.00 18.61 18.10
CA THR A 137 -17.05 18.34 19.19
C THR A 137 -15.95 17.36 18.81
N GLY A 138 -16.20 16.46 17.85
CA GLY A 138 -15.34 15.31 17.55
C GLY A 138 -15.60 14.09 18.45
N GLU A 139 -16.59 14.14 19.35
CA GLU A 139 -16.90 12.98 20.21
C GLU A 139 -17.44 11.81 19.38
N ILE A 140 -16.77 10.66 19.41
CA ILE A 140 -17.27 9.42 18.84
C ILE A 140 -18.41 8.89 19.72
N ILE A 141 -19.55 8.63 19.10
CA ILE A 141 -20.78 8.21 19.79
C ILE A 141 -21.20 6.77 19.46
N GLY A 142 -20.61 6.18 18.41
CA GLY A 142 -20.88 4.82 17.99
C GLY A 142 -19.86 4.36 16.96
N ALA A 143 -19.60 3.07 16.96
CA ALA A 143 -18.80 2.39 15.95
C ALA A 143 -19.45 1.06 15.60
N ASP A 144 -19.20 0.61 14.37
CA ASP A 144 -19.65 -0.69 13.88
C ASP A 144 -18.50 -1.24 13.03
N ILE A 145 -18.14 -2.51 13.21
CA ILE A 145 -17.03 -3.13 12.49
C ILE A 145 -17.58 -4.35 11.77
N MET A 146 -17.31 -4.45 10.48
CA MET A 146 -17.63 -5.60 9.66
C MET A 146 -16.34 -6.33 9.26
N LEU A 147 -16.29 -7.63 9.53
CA LEU A 147 -15.23 -8.54 9.08
C LEU A 147 -15.87 -9.56 8.12
N GLU A 148 -15.42 -9.59 6.86
CA GLU A 148 -16.01 -10.45 5.82
C GLU A 148 -15.28 -11.80 5.70
N TRP A 149 -16.05 -12.89 5.52
CA TRP A 149 -15.54 -14.25 5.40
C TRP A 149 -14.58 -14.42 4.22
N VAL A 150 -14.75 -13.64 3.14
CA VAL A 150 -13.89 -13.73 1.95
C VAL A 150 -12.42 -13.63 2.31
N TYR A 151 -12.10 -12.85 3.35
CA TYR A 151 -10.78 -12.64 3.93
C TYR A 151 -10.01 -13.93 4.26
N LEU A 152 -10.72 -14.96 4.74
CA LEU A 152 -10.12 -16.25 5.12
C LEU A 152 -10.15 -17.30 4.00
N THR A 153 -10.68 -16.95 2.83
CA THR A 153 -10.87 -17.90 1.73
C THR A 153 -9.96 -17.61 0.56
N ASN A 154 -9.74 -18.61 -0.30
CA ASN A 154 -8.97 -18.47 -1.54
C ASN A 154 -9.77 -17.81 -2.68
N ARG A 155 -10.83 -17.04 -2.36
CA ARG A 155 -11.68 -16.36 -3.35
C ARG A 155 -11.15 -14.96 -3.60
N ILE A 156 -10.31 -14.81 -4.60
CA ILE A 156 -9.78 -13.52 -5.04
C ILE A 156 -10.57 -13.05 -6.27
N ASN A 157 -10.89 -11.76 -6.35
CA ASN A 157 -11.52 -11.17 -7.53
C ASN A 157 -10.49 -11.07 -8.68
N TYR A 158 -10.64 -11.92 -9.70
CA TYR A 158 -9.75 -11.93 -10.86
C TYR A 158 -9.94 -10.72 -11.79
N ASP A 159 -11.15 -10.17 -11.86
CA ASP A 159 -11.46 -9.03 -12.73
C ASP A 159 -10.88 -7.71 -12.17
N ALA A 160 -10.63 -7.65 -10.86
CA ALA A 160 -9.98 -6.52 -10.19
C ALA A 160 -8.46 -6.43 -10.47
N ILE A 161 -7.84 -7.48 -11.03
CA ILE A 161 -6.38 -7.49 -11.30
C ILE A 161 -5.98 -6.36 -12.27
N PHE A 162 -6.89 -5.98 -13.19
CA PHE A 162 -6.60 -5.01 -14.25
C PHE A 162 -7.59 -3.85 -14.34
N ASN A 163 -8.71 -3.89 -13.60
CA ASN A 163 -9.63 -2.76 -13.53
C ASN A 163 -9.16 -1.74 -12.49
N SER A 164 -8.92 -0.50 -12.94
CA SER A 164 -8.46 0.63 -12.13
C SER A 164 -9.56 1.32 -11.33
N ASP A 165 -10.79 0.81 -11.35
CA ASP A 165 -11.94 1.44 -10.72
C ASP A 165 -12.03 1.04 -9.24
N SER A 166 -11.02 1.41 -8.46
CA SER A 166 -11.16 1.44 -7.00
C SER A 166 -11.75 2.79 -6.59
N SER A 167 -12.85 2.73 -5.85
CA SER A 167 -13.36 3.91 -5.15
C SER A 167 -12.30 4.34 -4.13
N PRO A 168 -11.86 5.61 -4.07
CA PRO A 168 -10.88 6.07 -3.09
C PRO A 168 -11.35 6.00 -1.62
N MET A 169 -12.56 5.47 -1.38
CA MET A 169 -13.22 5.44 -0.07
C MET A 169 -13.36 4.01 0.51
N SER A 170 -12.81 2.98 -0.15
CA SER A 170 -12.79 1.59 0.35
C SER A 170 -11.51 1.26 1.13
N CYS A 171 -11.65 0.56 2.26
CA CYS A 171 -10.53 -0.04 2.98
C CYS A 171 -10.06 -1.31 2.24
N HIS A 172 -8.79 -1.36 1.85
CA HIS A 172 -8.20 -2.47 1.08
C HIS A 172 -7.22 -3.32 1.89
N SER A 173 -7.01 -3.02 3.18
CA SER A 173 -6.08 -3.78 4.07
C SER A 173 -6.31 -5.29 3.99
N SER A 174 -7.59 -5.68 4.02
CA SER A 174 -8.04 -7.06 4.01
C SER A 174 -7.73 -7.80 2.69
N GLU A 175 -7.82 -7.12 1.55
CA GLU A 175 -7.46 -7.67 0.24
C GLU A 175 -5.95 -7.97 0.17
N PHE A 176 -5.12 -7.04 0.64
CA PHE A 176 -3.66 -7.23 0.64
C PHE A 176 -3.21 -8.35 1.58
N ILE A 177 -3.86 -8.48 2.74
CA ILE A 177 -3.58 -9.59 3.66
C ILE A 177 -4.03 -10.93 3.05
N GLN A 178 -5.22 -11.00 2.43
CA GLN A 178 -5.70 -12.21 1.76
C GLN A 178 -4.72 -12.68 0.67
N ASP A 179 -4.26 -11.75 -0.18
CA ASP A 179 -3.25 -12.04 -1.19
C ASP A 179 -1.94 -12.56 -0.59
N GLY A 180 -1.51 -11.94 0.52
CA GLY A 180 -0.35 -12.39 1.28
C GLY A 180 -0.50 -13.80 1.84
N MET A 181 -1.68 -14.16 2.35
CA MET A 181 -1.98 -15.51 2.84
C MET A 181 -1.93 -16.54 1.71
N VAL A 182 -2.49 -16.24 0.54
CA VAL A 182 -2.43 -17.14 -0.62
C VAL A 182 -0.98 -17.28 -1.12
N LEU A 183 -0.21 -16.19 -1.13
CA LEU A 183 1.21 -16.24 -1.45
C LEU A 183 1.98 -17.13 -0.46
N ALA A 184 1.75 -16.96 0.85
CA ALA A 184 2.38 -17.76 1.90
C ALA A 184 2.10 -19.26 1.72
N GLN A 185 0.85 -19.62 1.38
CA GLN A 185 0.49 -21.00 1.05
C GLN A 185 1.25 -21.53 -0.17
N ASN A 186 1.37 -20.73 -1.24
CA ASN A 186 2.06 -21.10 -2.48
C ASN A 186 3.58 -21.28 -2.31
N ILE A 187 4.18 -20.62 -1.32
CA ILE A 187 5.58 -20.84 -0.92
C ILE A 187 5.74 -21.91 0.18
N GLU A 188 4.67 -22.65 0.47
CA GLU A 188 4.61 -23.75 1.46
C GLU A 188 4.86 -23.35 2.91
N LEU A 189 4.60 -22.09 3.27
CA LEU A 189 4.56 -21.69 4.68
C LEU A 189 3.23 -22.14 5.29
N ASN A 190 3.26 -23.34 5.89
CA ASN A 190 2.13 -23.92 6.62
C ASN A 190 2.21 -23.57 8.12
N ASP A 191 2.44 -22.31 8.44
CA ASP A 191 2.54 -21.82 9.82
C ASP A 191 1.16 -21.34 10.31
N PRO A 192 0.60 -21.91 11.41
CA PRO A 192 -0.68 -21.45 11.96
C PRO A 192 -0.67 -19.96 12.36
N LYS A 193 0.52 -19.38 12.60
CA LYS A 193 0.66 -17.94 12.90
C LYS A 193 0.17 -17.06 11.77
N ILE A 194 0.18 -17.50 10.51
CA ILE A 194 -0.26 -16.67 9.38
C ILE A 194 -1.72 -16.24 9.58
N ILE A 195 -2.60 -17.19 9.85
CA ILE A 195 -4.04 -16.94 10.05
C ILE A 195 -4.26 -16.16 11.35
N GLU A 196 -3.59 -16.57 12.43
CA GLU A 196 -3.68 -15.89 13.73
C GLU A 196 -3.30 -14.40 13.62
N GLN A 197 -2.12 -14.10 13.08
CA GLN A 197 -1.61 -12.74 12.97
C GLN A 197 -2.41 -11.92 11.95
N ALA A 198 -2.88 -12.52 10.86
CA ALA A 198 -3.77 -11.87 9.92
C ALA A 198 -5.07 -11.41 10.59
N ILE A 199 -5.76 -12.27 11.34
CA ILE A 199 -7.01 -11.90 12.01
C ILE A 199 -6.77 -10.85 13.09
N LYS A 200 -5.70 -11.01 13.89
CA LYS A 200 -5.30 -10.02 14.91
C LYS A 200 -5.04 -8.66 14.28
N ARG A 201 -4.27 -8.61 13.19
CA ARG A 201 -3.98 -7.38 12.44
C ARG A 201 -5.26 -6.72 11.94
N LEU A 202 -6.16 -7.47 11.31
CA LEU A 202 -7.39 -6.91 10.76
C LEU A 202 -8.25 -6.29 11.87
N ALA A 203 -8.42 -7.01 12.99
CA ALA A 203 -9.13 -6.48 14.15
C ALA A 203 -8.45 -5.21 14.73
N LEU A 204 -7.13 -5.20 14.84
CA LEU A 204 -6.36 -4.02 15.25
C LEU A 204 -6.61 -2.82 14.34
N HIS A 205 -6.51 -3.03 13.03
CA HIS A 205 -6.68 -2.01 12.00
C HIS A 205 -8.07 -1.38 12.03
N GLU A 206 -9.12 -2.21 11.98
CA GLU A 206 -10.50 -1.70 11.97
C GLU A 206 -10.85 -1.01 13.30
N VAL A 207 -10.39 -1.55 14.44
CA VAL A 207 -10.55 -0.85 15.73
C VAL A 207 -9.81 0.49 15.71
N GLY A 208 -8.62 0.60 15.12
CA GLY A 208 -7.89 1.86 15.00
C GLY A 208 -8.71 2.96 14.32
N HIS A 209 -9.46 2.64 13.26
CA HIS A 209 -10.40 3.58 12.64
C HIS A 209 -11.52 4.02 13.59
N THR A 210 -12.04 3.10 14.42
CA THR A 210 -13.05 3.42 15.43
C THR A 210 -12.49 4.21 16.61
N LEU A 211 -11.19 4.21 16.82
CA LEU A 211 -10.50 5.07 17.80
C LEU A 211 -10.20 6.47 17.23
N GLY A 212 -10.47 6.69 15.95
CA GLY A 212 -10.32 7.96 15.26
C GLY A 212 -9.13 8.05 14.31
N LEU A 213 -8.32 7.00 14.16
CA LEU A 213 -7.07 7.04 13.39
C LEU A 213 -7.28 6.87 11.88
N ASN A 214 -6.56 7.64 11.08
CA ASN A 214 -6.43 7.44 9.63
C ASN A 214 -5.48 6.29 9.30
N HIS A 215 -5.46 5.89 8.03
CA HIS A 215 -4.33 5.13 7.51
C HIS A 215 -3.01 5.88 7.69
N ASN A 216 -1.92 5.14 7.87
CA ASN A 216 -0.57 5.67 7.89
C ASN A 216 0.34 4.80 6.99
N PHE A 217 0.62 5.30 5.79
CA PHE A 217 1.39 4.62 4.74
C PHE A 217 2.91 4.84 4.84
N LYS A 218 3.38 5.47 5.92
CA LYS A 218 4.81 5.53 6.27
C LYS A 218 5.17 4.52 7.36
N GLY A 219 4.22 3.70 7.79
CA GLY A 219 4.39 2.72 8.86
C GLY A 219 5.39 1.62 8.49
N SER A 220 5.49 1.28 7.21
CA SER A 220 6.43 0.29 6.67
C SER A 220 7.91 0.59 6.92
N TYR A 221 8.28 1.86 7.15
CA TYR A 221 9.67 2.33 7.30
C TYR A 221 10.30 2.08 8.69
N LEU A 222 9.65 1.30 9.56
CA LEU A 222 10.12 1.06 10.94
C LEU A 222 11.44 0.28 11.00
N HIS A 223 11.54 -0.81 10.25
CA HIS A 223 12.64 -1.77 10.34
C HIS A 223 13.53 -1.77 9.10
N ASN A 224 14.77 -2.24 9.23
CA ASN A 224 15.59 -2.59 8.08
C ASN A 224 15.25 -4.00 7.53
N ASN A 225 15.84 -4.35 6.39
CA ASN A 225 15.65 -5.65 5.71
C ASN A 225 16.09 -6.89 6.50
N GLN A 226 16.73 -6.74 7.66
CA GLN A 226 17.12 -7.86 8.55
C GLN A 226 16.19 -7.93 9.77
N ASP A 227 16.02 -6.81 10.47
CA ASP A 227 15.28 -6.75 11.72
C ASP A 227 13.79 -7.02 11.54
N VAL A 228 13.23 -6.71 10.37
CA VAL A 228 11.83 -6.99 10.05
C VAL A 228 11.52 -8.50 10.11
N HIS A 229 12.50 -9.38 9.93
CA HIS A 229 12.32 -10.83 10.01
C HIS A 229 12.67 -11.42 11.39
N ASN A 230 12.96 -10.57 12.38
CA ASN A 230 13.37 -11.02 13.71
C ASN A 230 12.20 -10.92 14.72
N PRO A 231 11.61 -12.06 15.15
CA PRO A 231 10.47 -12.05 16.07
C PRO A 231 10.78 -11.47 17.47
N GLU A 232 12.05 -11.48 17.89
CA GLU A 232 12.46 -10.84 19.15
C GLU A 232 12.40 -9.30 19.09
N ILE A 233 12.38 -8.75 17.89
CA ILE A 233 12.21 -7.32 17.61
C ILE A 233 10.74 -7.06 17.28
N THR A 234 10.20 -7.72 16.24
CA THR A 234 8.84 -7.46 15.74
C THR A 234 7.76 -7.81 16.76
N GLY A 235 7.96 -8.83 17.59
CA GLY A 235 7.03 -9.18 18.67
C GLY A 235 6.91 -8.13 19.79
N LYS A 236 7.86 -7.17 19.88
CA LYS A 236 7.87 -6.12 20.91
C LYS A 236 7.30 -4.79 20.44
N VAL A 237 7.48 -4.46 19.16
CA VAL A 237 7.14 -3.13 18.61
C VAL A 237 6.28 -3.18 17.36
N GLY A 238 5.91 -4.37 16.90
CA GLY A 238 5.25 -4.58 15.61
C GLY A 238 6.22 -4.83 14.46
N VAL A 239 5.70 -5.35 13.35
CA VAL A 239 6.31 -5.40 12.02
C VAL A 239 6.28 -4.01 11.36
N THR A 240 5.31 -3.15 11.68
CA THR A 240 5.22 -1.77 11.17
C THR A 240 5.10 -0.76 12.32
N ALA A 241 5.37 0.51 12.06
CA ALA A 241 5.21 1.57 13.06
C ALA A 241 3.74 1.83 13.40
N SER A 242 2.81 1.51 12.48
CA SER A 242 1.39 1.70 12.65
C SER A 242 0.59 0.54 12.07
N VAL A 243 -0.32 -0.04 12.84
CA VAL A 243 -1.28 -1.04 12.34
C VAL A 243 -2.21 -0.46 11.27
N MET A 244 -2.25 0.86 11.12
CA MET A 244 -2.99 1.59 10.09
C MET A 244 -2.31 1.59 8.70
N GLU A 245 -1.17 0.91 8.57
CA GLU A 245 -0.45 0.65 7.32
C GLU A 245 -1.13 -0.44 6.46
N TYR A 246 -0.88 -0.44 5.15
CA TYR A 246 -1.15 -1.53 4.19
C TYR A 246 0.15 -2.18 3.71
N PRO A 247 0.89 -2.89 4.59
CA PRO A 247 2.20 -3.40 4.26
C PRO A 247 2.08 -4.65 3.37
N ALA A 248 3.14 -4.99 2.67
CA ALA A 248 3.28 -6.36 2.18
C ALA A 248 3.27 -7.34 3.38
N ILE A 249 2.70 -8.54 3.21
CA ILE A 249 2.92 -9.64 4.18
C ILE A 249 4.42 -9.79 4.42
N ASN A 250 4.89 -9.91 5.66
CA ASN A 250 6.32 -10.07 5.89
C ASN A 250 6.79 -11.51 5.59
N LEU A 251 7.40 -11.72 4.41
CA LEU A 251 8.00 -13.00 4.02
C LEU A 251 9.51 -12.86 3.96
N ALA A 252 10.21 -13.76 4.65
CA ALA A 252 11.66 -13.78 4.65
C ALA A 252 12.21 -14.06 3.24
N PRO A 253 13.32 -13.40 2.84
CA PRO A 253 13.99 -13.70 1.59
C PRO A 253 14.57 -15.12 1.60
N LEU A 254 14.94 -15.61 0.41
CA LEU A 254 15.54 -16.93 0.25
C LEU A 254 16.75 -17.10 1.19
N GLY A 255 16.74 -18.17 1.99
CA GLY A 255 17.82 -18.50 2.91
C GLY A 255 17.79 -17.77 4.26
N VAL A 256 16.77 -16.95 4.52
CA VAL A 256 16.53 -16.31 5.82
C VAL A 256 15.38 -17.02 6.55
N GLU A 257 15.52 -17.16 7.87
CA GLU A 257 14.47 -17.76 8.70
C GLU A 257 13.24 -16.84 8.77
N GLN A 258 12.05 -17.43 8.73
CA GLN A 258 10.80 -16.69 8.75
C GLN A 258 10.49 -16.12 10.13
N GLY A 259 10.25 -14.81 10.18
CA GLY A 259 9.78 -14.08 11.37
C GLY A 259 8.26 -13.94 11.43
N ASP A 260 7.77 -12.92 12.14
CA ASP A 260 6.34 -12.57 12.17
C ASP A 260 5.87 -12.08 10.80
N TYR A 261 4.63 -12.42 10.43
CA TYR A 261 4.01 -12.07 9.15
C TYR A 261 3.29 -10.72 9.18
N TYR A 262 2.66 -10.41 10.31
CA TYR A 262 1.82 -9.23 10.50
C TYR A 262 1.92 -8.70 11.94
N ASP A 263 1.59 -7.41 12.12
CA ASP A 263 1.45 -6.81 13.45
C ASP A 263 0.37 -7.51 14.30
N THR A 264 0.70 -7.82 15.54
CA THR A 264 -0.26 -8.33 16.55
C THR A 264 -0.46 -7.37 17.73
N ILE A 265 0.21 -6.22 17.69
CA ILE A 265 0.15 -5.16 18.70
C ILE A 265 0.21 -3.79 18.00
N PRO A 266 -0.27 -2.70 18.62
CA PRO A 266 -0.05 -1.35 18.13
C PRO A 266 1.45 -1.03 18.06
N GLY A 267 1.86 -0.39 16.97
CA GLY A 267 3.25 0.04 16.78
C GLY A 267 3.56 1.37 17.50
N PRO A 268 4.82 1.82 17.47
CA PRO A 268 5.24 3.07 18.11
C PRO A 268 4.44 4.31 17.68
N TYR A 269 4.09 4.43 16.39
CA TYR A 269 3.25 5.53 15.90
C TYR A 269 1.86 5.50 16.53
N ASP A 270 1.23 4.31 16.57
CA ASP A 270 -0.12 4.15 17.12
C ASP A 270 -0.15 4.52 18.61
N ILE A 271 0.87 4.10 19.35
CA ILE A 271 1.05 4.42 20.77
C ILE A 271 1.14 5.95 20.96
N TRP A 272 1.95 6.61 20.16
CA TRP A 272 2.10 8.07 20.19
C TRP A 272 0.80 8.80 19.81
N ALA A 273 0.12 8.35 18.75
CA ALA A 273 -1.15 8.92 18.31
C ALA A 273 -2.24 8.79 19.38
N ILE A 274 -2.35 7.64 20.04
CA ILE A 274 -3.30 7.43 21.15
C ILE A 274 -2.94 8.31 22.35
N LYS A 275 -1.65 8.39 22.71
CA LYS A 275 -1.19 9.28 23.78
C LYS A 275 -1.60 10.73 23.53
N TYR A 276 -1.45 11.22 22.30
CA TYR A 276 -1.90 12.55 21.90
C TYR A 276 -3.42 12.75 22.02
N GLY A 277 -4.21 11.82 21.47
CA GLY A 277 -5.66 11.94 21.43
C GLY A 277 -6.31 11.80 22.80
N TYR A 278 -5.82 10.86 23.62
CA TYR A 278 -6.55 10.36 24.78
C TYR A 278 -5.98 10.74 26.14
N THR A 279 -4.75 11.25 26.25
CA THR A 279 -4.25 11.69 27.57
C THR A 279 -5.09 12.87 28.09
N PRO A 280 -5.74 12.75 29.27
CA PRO A 280 -6.61 13.78 29.81
C PRO A 280 -5.82 14.92 30.46
N ASN A 281 -6.44 16.10 30.56
CA ASN A 281 -5.95 17.23 31.37
C ASN A 281 -4.52 17.73 31.05
N LEU A 282 -4.06 17.56 29.81
CA LEU A 282 -2.77 18.09 29.37
C LEU A 282 -2.77 19.62 29.38
N SER A 283 -1.76 20.21 30.02
CA SER A 283 -1.40 21.61 29.80
C SER A 283 -0.91 21.85 28.37
N GLU A 284 -0.83 23.11 27.95
CA GLU A 284 -0.32 23.47 26.62
C GLU A 284 1.13 22.98 26.41
N ASP A 285 1.97 23.06 27.44
CA ASP A 285 3.37 22.63 27.39
C ASP A 285 3.51 21.11 27.28
N GLU A 286 2.70 20.34 28.03
CA GLU A 286 2.71 18.88 27.95
C GLU A 286 2.19 18.38 26.59
N LEU A 287 1.15 19.02 26.04
CA LEU A 287 0.65 18.72 24.70
C LEU A 287 1.71 19.03 23.64
N ALA A 288 2.40 20.16 23.75
CA ALA A 288 3.48 20.53 22.85
C ALA A 288 4.65 19.54 22.92
N ALA A 289 4.97 19.03 24.12
CA ALA A 289 6.01 18.01 24.30
C ALA A 289 5.66 16.68 23.61
N ILE A 290 4.39 16.25 23.66
CA ILE A 290 3.93 15.07 22.92
C ILE A 290 4.05 15.31 21.41
N ILE A 291 3.57 16.45 20.91
CA ILE A 291 3.64 16.79 19.47
C ILE A 291 5.09 16.83 18.98
N ALA A 292 6.02 17.33 19.80
CA ALA A 292 7.44 17.45 19.42
C ALA A 292 8.12 16.11 19.10
N GLU A 293 7.52 14.97 19.48
CA GLU A 293 8.00 13.65 19.06
C GLU A 293 7.78 13.36 17.56
N GLU A 294 7.07 14.23 16.82
CA GLU A 294 6.81 14.10 15.37
C GLU A 294 8.07 13.98 14.50
N ILE A 295 9.24 14.40 15.02
CA ILE A 295 10.52 14.34 14.30
C ILE A 295 11.16 12.94 14.34
N LYS A 296 10.67 12.02 15.18
CA LYS A 296 11.18 10.66 15.29
C LYS A 296 10.90 9.86 14.02
N ALA A 297 11.79 8.95 13.65
CA ALA A 297 11.66 8.17 12.42
C ALA A 297 10.42 7.26 12.46
N GLU A 298 10.15 6.66 13.60
CA GLU A 298 8.98 5.81 13.86
C GLU A 298 7.65 6.58 13.93
N HIS A 299 7.68 7.93 13.91
CA HIS A 299 6.51 8.79 14.00
C HIS A 299 6.10 9.43 12.67
N MET A 300 6.68 8.98 11.56
CA MET A 300 6.32 9.45 10.23
C MET A 300 4.84 9.18 9.90
N PHE A 301 4.21 10.10 9.18
CA PHE A 301 2.81 10.03 8.80
C PHE A 301 2.58 10.43 7.34
N ALA A 302 1.71 9.68 6.66
CA ALA A 302 1.02 10.05 5.43
C ALA A 302 -0.24 9.19 5.27
N ASN A 303 -1.35 9.77 4.84
CA ASN A 303 -2.61 9.05 4.64
C ASN A 303 -2.99 8.93 3.15
N ASP A 304 -4.22 8.50 2.86
CA ASP A 304 -4.74 8.26 1.51
C ASP A 304 -4.67 9.46 0.55
N SER A 305 -4.54 10.67 1.09
CA SER A 305 -4.40 11.88 0.28
C SER A 305 -2.98 12.11 -0.25
N GLU A 306 -2.00 11.38 0.27
CA GLU A 306 -0.57 11.65 0.07
C GLU A 306 0.22 10.47 -0.48
N ASP A 307 -0.35 9.26 -0.44
CA ASP A 307 0.34 8.06 -0.89
C ASP A 307 0.54 8.00 -2.41
N MET A 308 1.48 7.15 -2.81
CA MET A 308 1.84 6.92 -4.20
C MET A 308 1.24 5.63 -4.78
N ARG A 309 0.06 5.21 -4.28
CA ARG A 309 -0.57 3.92 -4.65
C ARG A 309 -0.87 3.77 -6.15
N SER A 310 -0.97 4.88 -6.88
CA SER A 310 -1.23 4.91 -8.32
C SER A 310 -0.38 5.97 -9.03
N PRO A 311 -0.01 5.77 -10.31
CA PRO A 311 0.69 6.76 -11.11
C PRO A 311 0.06 8.16 -11.04
N GLY A 312 0.90 9.19 -10.84
CA GLY A 312 0.45 10.59 -10.78
C GLY A 312 -0.22 11.02 -9.46
N ARG A 313 -0.28 10.15 -8.44
CA ARG A 313 -0.68 10.49 -7.07
C ARG A 313 0.51 10.50 -6.12
N GLY A 314 0.42 11.32 -5.09
CA GLY A 314 1.47 11.48 -4.09
C GLY A 314 2.80 11.96 -4.69
N ILE A 315 3.76 12.23 -3.81
CA ILE A 315 5.12 12.56 -4.22
C ILE A 315 6.19 11.85 -3.37
N ASP A 316 5.85 11.37 -2.18
CA ASP A 316 6.80 10.77 -1.24
C ASP A 316 6.80 9.24 -1.38
N PRO A 317 7.89 8.61 -1.88
CA PRO A 317 7.93 7.16 -2.06
C PRO A 317 7.93 6.39 -0.73
N ARG A 318 8.12 7.09 0.40
CA ARG A 318 7.98 6.50 1.74
C ARG A 318 6.52 6.36 2.17
N ALA A 319 5.60 7.02 1.46
CA ALA A 319 4.15 6.89 1.63
C ALA A 319 3.61 5.96 0.54
N MET A 320 3.77 4.65 0.74
CA MET A 320 3.47 3.64 -0.26
C MET A 320 2.71 2.48 0.38
N ILE A 321 1.92 1.77 -0.43
CA ILE A 321 1.24 0.54 -0.01
C ILE A 321 1.96 -0.68 -0.58
N ASN A 322 1.83 -1.83 0.06
CA ASN A 322 2.49 -3.09 -0.33
C ASN A 322 4.02 -3.01 -0.37
N ASP A 323 4.60 -2.03 0.33
CA ASP A 323 6.02 -1.96 0.62
C ASP A 323 6.30 -2.55 2.01
N LEU A 324 7.59 -2.66 2.33
CA LEU A 324 8.05 -2.95 3.69
C LEU A 324 9.51 -2.52 3.83
N THR A 325 9.90 -2.18 5.05
CA THR A 325 11.24 -1.78 5.48
C THR A 325 11.66 -0.37 5.07
N ASN A 326 12.72 0.15 5.70
CA ASN A 326 13.33 1.44 5.37
C ASN A 326 14.19 1.43 4.09
N ASP A 327 14.32 0.28 3.43
CA ASP A 327 14.92 0.12 2.10
C ASP A 327 13.98 -0.77 1.26
N PRO A 328 12.86 -0.20 0.80
CA PRO A 328 11.81 -0.95 0.10
C PRO A 328 12.24 -1.41 -1.30
N ILE A 329 13.25 -0.79 -1.92
CA ILE A 329 13.81 -1.28 -3.20
C ILE A 329 14.44 -2.65 -2.99
N THR A 330 15.28 -2.81 -1.96
CA THR A 330 15.90 -4.11 -1.65
C THR A 330 14.84 -5.14 -1.25
N TYR A 331 13.85 -4.75 -0.46
CA TYR A 331 12.75 -5.63 -0.09
C TYR A 331 11.99 -6.12 -1.34
N ALA A 332 11.61 -5.21 -2.23
CA ALA A 332 10.90 -5.52 -3.47
C ALA A 332 11.71 -6.46 -4.38
N ILE A 333 13.03 -6.28 -4.48
CA ILE A 333 13.92 -7.17 -5.22
C ILE A 333 13.90 -8.58 -4.62
N ASN A 334 14.10 -8.69 -3.31
CA ASN A 334 14.07 -9.97 -2.59
C ASN A 334 12.73 -10.72 -2.81
N ARG A 335 11.63 -9.97 -2.85
CA ARG A 335 10.30 -10.50 -3.14
C ARG A 335 10.15 -11.00 -4.56
N ILE A 336 10.60 -10.22 -5.55
CA ILE A 336 10.63 -10.66 -6.95
C ILE A 336 11.45 -11.95 -7.10
N GLU A 337 12.60 -12.04 -6.43
CA GLU A 337 13.45 -13.23 -6.46
C GLU A 337 12.79 -14.46 -5.81
N LEU A 338 12.11 -14.28 -4.67
CA LEU A 338 11.31 -15.32 -4.04
C LEU A 338 10.17 -15.82 -4.95
N LEU A 339 9.46 -14.90 -5.63
CA LEU A 339 8.40 -15.23 -6.57
C LEU A 339 8.93 -16.03 -7.75
N ASN A 340 10.02 -15.57 -8.38
CA ASN A 340 10.68 -16.26 -9.49
C ASN A 340 11.11 -17.68 -9.10
N HIS A 341 11.76 -17.83 -7.94
CA HIS A 341 12.17 -19.13 -7.42
C HIS A 341 10.98 -20.07 -7.16
N THR A 342 9.90 -19.54 -6.61
CA THR A 342 8.69 -20.31 -6.28
C THR A 342 7.99 -20.79 -7.53
N GLN A 343 7.90 -19.94 -8.55
CA GLN A 343 7.21 -20.24 -9.79
C GLN A 343 7.81 -21.44 -10.53
N ASP A 344 9.12 -21.67 -10.44
CA ASP A 344 9.78 -22.79 -11.11
C ASP A 344 9.23 -24.15 -10.66
N ASN A 345 8.77 -24.26 -9.41
CA ASN A 345 8.32 -25.51 -8.80
C ASN A 345 6.84 -25.48 -8.37
N ILE A 346 6.07 -24.47 -8.77
CA ILE A 346 4.69 -24.31 -8.30
C ILE A 346 3.75 -25.44 -8.76
N VAL A 347 3.96 -25.98 -9.97
CA VAL A 347 3.11 -27.06 -10.51
C VAL A 347 3.15 -28.33 -9.64
N PRO A 348 4.33 -28.92 -9.34
CA PRO A 348 4.39 -30.06 -8.44
C PRO A 348 3.99 -29.72 -7.00
N ARG A 349 4.26 -28.51 -6.51
CA ARG A 349 3.86 -28.08 -5.15
C ARG A 349 2.34 -28.09 -4.94
N LEU A 350 1.59 -27.65 -5.95
CA LEU A 350 0.13 -27.60 -5.86
C LEU A 350 -0.53 -28.94 -6.19
N ALA A 351 0.15 -29.87 -6.86
CA ALA A 351 -0.44 -31.08 -7.41
C ALA A 351 -1.24 -31.93 -6.41
N ASP A 352 -0.82 -31.99 -5.15
CA ASP A 352 -1.51 -32.77 -4.11
C ASP A 352 -2.60 -31.99 -3.37
N ARG A 353 -2.74 -30.68 -3.62
CA ARG A 353 -3.66 -29.76 -2.93
C ARG A 353 -4.78 -29.23 -3.81
N VAL A 354 -4.63 -29.29 -5.14
CA VAL A 354 -5.64 -28.79 -6.08
C VAL A 354 -6.82 -29.75 -6.20
N GLU A 355 -8.03 -29.21 -6.17
CA GLU A 355 -9.25 -29.92 -6.56
C GLU A 355 -9.63 -29.60 -8.01
N THR A 356 -9.27 -28.42 -8.51
CA THR A 356 -9.52 -27.98 -9.90
C THR A 356 -8.29 -27.31 -10.53
N PHE A 357 -8.42 -26.86 -11.78
CA PHE A 357 -7.38 -26.05 -12.42
C PHE A 357 -7.40 -24.57 -11.97
N GLU A 358 -8.45 -24.15 -11.28
CA GLU A 358 -8.63 -22.78 -10.79
C GLU A 358 -7.53 -22.40 -9.79
N GLU A 359 -7.06 -23.33 -8.97
CA GLU A 359 -6.01 -23.10 -7.99
C GLU A 359 -4.65 -22.78 -8.65
N TYR A 360 -4.35 -23.38 -9.81
CA TYR A 360 -3.18 -22.98 -10.59
C TYR A 360 -3.33 -21.58 -11.18
N ARG A 361 -4.54 -21.23 -11.62
CA ARG A 361 -4.84 -19.88 -12.11
C ARG A 361 -4.70 -18.85 -11.00
N LEU A 362 -5.23 -19.13 -9.82
CA LEU A 362 -5.07 -18.32 -8.61
C LEU A 362 -3.60 -18.05 -8.31
N ALA A 363 -2.76 -19.10 -8.32
CA ALA A 363 -1.33 -18.95 -8.08
C ALA A 363 -0.65 -18.05 -9.12
N LEU A 364 -0.94 -18.23 -10.42
CA LEU A 364 -0.41 -17.35 -11.48
C LEU A 364 -0.85 -15.90 -11.27
N SER A 365 -2.12 -15.68 -10.97
CA SER A 365 -2.69 -14.35 -10.74
C SER A 365 -2.06 -13.64 -9.55
N VAL A 366 -1.88 -14.34 -8.42
CA VAL A 366 -1.22 -13.82 -7.22
C VAL A 366 0.24 -13.47 -7.52
N PHE A 367 0.99 -14.35 -8.20
CA PHE A 367 2.38 -14.07 -8.56
C PHE A 367 2.51 -12.83 -9.45
N MET A 368 1.68 -12.72 -10.48
CA MET A 368 1.72 -11.57 -11.37
C MET A 368 1.33 -10.26 -10.67
N ARG A 369 0.35 -10.31 -9.77
CA ARG A 369 -0.07 -9.14 -8.99
C ARG A 369 1.01 -8.71 -8.00
N GLU A 370 1.61 -9.65 -7.28
CA GLU A 370 2.71 -9.37 -6.35
C GLU A 370 3.94 -8.83 -7.09
N TYR A 371 4.30 -9.42 -8.23
CA TYR A 371 5.37 -8.91 -9.08
C TYR A 371 5.09 -7.47 -9.54
N SER A 372 3.85 -7.17 -9.96
CA SER A 372 3.43 -5.81 -10.31
C SER A 372 3.61 -4.84 -9.15
N ARG A 373 3.09 -5.18 -7.96
CA ARG A 373 3.20 -4.36 -6.75
C ARG A 373 4.66 -4.03 -6.42
N GLN A 374 5.56 -5.02 -6.51
CA GLN A 374 6.98 -4.80 -6.22
C GLN A 374 7.67 -3.89 -7.26
N LEU A 375 7.35 -4.04 -8.54
CA LEU A 375 7.85 -3.10 -9.56
C LEU A 375 7.28 -1.68 -9.38
N GLU A 376 6.03 -1.58 -8.94
CA GLU A 376 5.40 -0.31 -8.63
C GLU A 376 6.11 0.38 -7.46
N VAL A 377 6.37 -0.32 -6.34
CA VAL A 377 7.18 0.19 -5.22
C VAL A 377 8.53 0.73 -5.72
N ILE A 378 9.27 -0.05 -6.49
CA ILE A 378 10.58 0.37 -7.03
C ILE A 378 10.44 1.66 -7.86
N SER A 379 9.45 1.71 -8.76
CA SER A 379 9.30 2.84 -9.68
C SER A 379 8.99 4.18 -8.99
N ARG A 380 8.37 4.15 -7.80
CA ARG A 380 7.92 5.36 -7.08
C ARG A 380 9.07 6.21 -6.59
N HIS A 381 10.25 5.62 -6.40
CA HIS A 381 11.46 6.35 -6.05
C HIS A 381 11.92 7.29 -7.17
N ILE A 382 11.69 6.96 -8.44
CA ILE A 382 12.06 7.82 -9.57
C ILE A 382 11.18 9.07 -9.56
N GLY A 383 11.83 10.23 -9.44
CA GLY A 383 11.16 11.50 -9.24
C GLY A 383 10.46 11.62 -7.90
N GLY A 384 10.86 10.88 -6.86
CA GLY A 384 10.28 11.00 -5.51
C GLY A 384 10.70 12.28 -4.78
N VAL A 385 9.88 12.76 -3.85
CA VAL A 385 10.15 13.90 -2.96
C VAL A 385 9.69 13.55 -1.55
N TYR A 386 10.62 13.50 -0.61
CA TYR A 386 10.36 13.33 0.81
C TYR A 386 9.63 14.55 1.37
N VAL A 387 8.46 14.31 1.95
CA VAL A 387 7.61 15.32 2.58
C VAL A 387 7.68 15.17 4.10
N GLU A 388 8.03 16.25 4.79
CA GLU A 388 8.03 16.33 6.25
C GLU A 388 6.97 17.35 6.70
N ARG A 389 6.01 16.88 7.50
CA ARG A 389 5.01 17.73 8.15
C ARG A 389 5.39 17.81 9.61
N TYR A 390 6.03 18.89 10.01
CA TYR A 390 6.35 19.16 11.40
C TYR A 390 6.17 20.66 11.66
N ASN A 391 5.99 21.04 12.91
CA ASN A 391 5.89 22.43 13.29
C ASN A 391 7.23 23.14 13.06
N PRO A 392 7.32 24.25 12.30
CA PRO A 392 8.58 24.96 12.08
C PRO A 392 9.29 25.46 13.34
N LYS A 393 8.60 25.48 14.49
CA LYS A 393 9.19 25.80 15.80
C LYS A 393 9.95 24.62 16.43
N ASN A 394 9.67 23.39 16.01
CA ASN A 394 10.38 22.21 16.44
C ASN A 394 11.69 22.11 15.64
N ILE A 395 12.82 22.00 16.35
CA ILE A 395 14.14 21.94 15.72
C ILE A 395 14.27 20.59 15.03
N SER A 396 14.22 20.59 13.70
CA SER A 396 14.49 19.45 12.84
C SER A 396 15.67 19.77 11.93
N ASN A 397 16.46 18.76 11.58
CA ASN A 397 17.50 18.86 10.55
C ASN A 397 16.97 18.50 9.14
N LYS A 398 15.68 18.18 9.02
CA LYS A 398 15.05 17.85 7.75
C LYS A 398 14.32 19.07 7.20
N GLU A 399 14.44 19.30 5.89
CA GLU A 399 13.64 20.30 5.20
C GLU A 399 12.23 19.74 4.90
N PRO A 400 11.18 20.59 4.80
CA PRO A 400 9.81 20.15 4.49
C PRO A 400 9.69 19.37 3.18
N TYR A 401 10.56 19.66 2.21
CA TYR A 401 10.67 18.97 0.93
C TYR A 401 12.13 18.68 0.64
N THR A 402 12.45 17.41 0.36
CA THR A 402 13.78 17.00 -0.10
C THR A 402 13.59 15.99 -1.24
N PRO A 403 14.24 16.15 -2.41
CA PRO A 403 14.18 15.13 -3.45
C PRO A 403 14.68 13.78 -2.92
N ALA A 404 14.10 12.68 -3.39
CA ALA A 404 14.66 11.37 -3.10
C ALA A 404 16.12 11.33 -3.58
N PRO A 405 17.06 10.74 -2.80
CA PRO A 405 18.47 10.73 -3.16
C PRO A 405 18.69 10.18 -4.58
N SER A 406 19.47 10.87 -5.40
CA SER A 406 19.62 10.49 -6.81
C SER A 406 20.22 9.10 -7.01
N ASP A 407 21.09 8.66 -6.11
CA ASP A 407 21.62 7.29 -6.10
C ASP A 407 20.51 6.25 -5.88
N GLU A 408 19.54 6.55 -5.01
CA GLU A 408 18.33 5.73 -4.83
C GLU A 408 17.46 5.71 -6.10
N GLN A 409 17.27 6.87 -6.76
CA GLN A 409 16.50 6.93 -8.00
C GLN A 409 17.16 6.13 -9.14
N ARG A 410 18.49 6.20 -9.26
CA ARG A 410 19.26 5.41 -10.22
C ARG A 410 19.22 3.92 -9.89
N ARG A 411 19.32 3.57 -8.61
CA ARG A 411 19.18 2.18 -8.12
C ARG A 411 17.80 1.61 -8.48
N ALA A 412 16.75 2.42 -8.35
CA ALA A 412 15.41 2.07 -8.81
C ALA A 412 15.37 1.82 -10.33
N MET A 413 15.91 2.73 -11.16
CA MET A 413 15.97 2.55 -12.61
C MET A 413 16.73 1.28 -13.02
N GLN A 414 17.87 1.01 -12.39
CA GLN A 414 18.66 -0.21 -12.64
C GLN A 414 17.89 -1.47 -12.26
N SER A 415 17.13 -1.42 -11.17
CA SER A 415 16.30 -2.54 -10.72
C SER A 415 15.15 -2.79 -11.69
N LEU A 416 14.48 -1.73 -12.17
CA LEU A 416 13.44 -1.84 -13.22
C LEU A 416 14.02 -2.35 -14.53
N ASN A 417 15.22 -1.92 -14.93
CA ASN A 417 15.90 -2.46 -16.09
C ASN A 417 16.01 -3.99 -15.97
N LYS A 418 16.53 -4.49 -14.84
CA LYS A 418 16.69 -5.93 -14.61
C LYS A 418 15.36 -6.68 -14.57
N TYR A 419 14.40 -6.24 -13.75
CA TYR A 419 13.22 -7.03 -13.41
C TYR A 419 11.95 -6.68 -14.19
N ALA A 420 11.89 -5.52 -14.87
CA ALA A 420 10.73 -5.11 -15.67
C ALA A 420 11.01 -5.09 -17.17
N PHE A 421 12.20 -4.64 -17.59
CA PHE A 421 12.44 -4.29 -19.01
C PHE A 421 13.41 -5.22 -19.74
N SER A 422 14.30 -5.91 -19.03
CA SER A 422 15.31 -6.79 -19.63
C SER A 422 14.70 -8.01 -20.34
N ILE A 423 15.54 -8.74 -21.07
CA ILE A 423 15.14 -10.01 -21.72
C ILE A 423 14.86 -11.13 -20.71
N ASP A 424 15.45 -11.04 -19.51
CA ASP A 424 15.32 -12.05 -18.45
C ASP A 424 14.20 -11.70 -17.44
N ALA A 425 13.54 -10.56 -17.62
CA ALA A 425 12.39 -10.15 -16.82
C ALA A 425 11.19 -11.08 -17.07
N PHE A 426 10.39 -11.33 -16.03
CA PHE A 426 9.21 -12.20 -16.06
C PHE A 426 9.52 -13.63 -16.57
N PRO A 427 10.27 -14.44 -15.81
CA PRO A 427 10.44 -15.85 -16.18
C PRO A 427 9.06 -16.50 -16.34
N ILE A 428 8.85 -17.22 -17.44
CA ILE A 428 7.57 -17.88 -17.74
C ILE A 428 7.70 -19.37 -17.48
N ASN A 429 6.85 -19.93 -16.61
CA ASN A 429 6.72 -21.37 -16.44
C ASN A 429 5.68 -21.96 -17.44
N PRO A 430 6.10 -22.63 -18.53
CA PRO A 430 5.17 -23.12 -19.54
C PRO A 430 4.29 -24.27 -19.05
N GLU A 431 4.75 -25.02 -18.03
CA GLU A 431 3.95 -26.07 -17.42
C GLU A 431 2.81 -25.51 -16.59
N LEU A 432 3.02 -24.38 -15.91
CA LEU A 432 1.95 -23.66 -15.20
C LEU A 432 0.93 -23.12 -16.20
N LEU A 433 1.36 -22.44 -17.26
CA LEU A 433 0.45 -21.82 -18.24
C LEU A 433 -0.49 -22.82 -18.92
N LYS A 434 -0.12 -24.10 -19.03
CA LYS A 434 -0.99 -25.16 -19.55
C LYS A 434 -2.10 -25.60 -18.59
N ARG A 435 -2.03 -25.19 -17.32
CA ARG A 435 -2.87 -25.66 -16.20
C ARG A 435 -3.74 -24.57 -15.58
N VAL A 436 -3.68 -23.32 -16.04
CA VAL A 436 -4.43 -22.17 -15.47
C VAL A 436 -5.85 -22.02 -16.05
N GLN A 437 -6.55 -23.14 -16.22
CA GLN A 437 -7.92 -23.14 -16.73
C GLN A 437 -8.89 -22.57 -15.70
N ILE A 438 -9.81 -21.71 -16.16
CA ILE A 438 -10.92 -21.19 -15.34
C ILE A 438 -11.95 -22.29 -15.09
N GLN A 439 -12.39 -22.43 -13.84
CA GLN A 439 -13.51 -23.26 -13.47
C GLN A 439 -14.82 -22.62 -13.95
N ARG A 440 -15.39 -23.19 -15.03
CA ARG A 440 -16.65 -22.69 -15.61
C ARG A 440 -17.78 -22.67 -14.58
N ARG A 441 -18.40 -21.51 -14.41
CA ARG A 441 -19.68 -21.32 -13.72
C ARG A 441 -20.74 -20.87 -14.73
N MET A 442 -21.78 -21.69 -14.93
CA MET A 442 -22.87 -21.45 -15.88
C MET A 442 -22.40 -20.84 -17.23
N PHE A 443 -22.86 -19.64 -17.56
CA PHE A 443 -22.56 -18.92 -18.80
C PHE A 443 -21.52 -17.81 -18.59
N ASP A 444 -20.78 -17.81 -17.48
CA ASP A 444 -19.84 -16.73 -17.10
C ASP A 444 -18.66 -16.58 -18.08
N LEU A 445 -18.51 -17.54 -19.00
CA LEU A 445 -17.56 -17.48 -20.10
C LEU A 445 -18.07 -16.67 -21.31
N SER A 446 -19.28 -16.08 -21.24
CA SER A 446 -19.83 -15.24 -22.30
C SER A 446 -19.23 -13.83 -22.24
N GLY A 447 -17.98 -13.65 -22.65
CA GLY A 447 -17.37 -12.32 -22.74
C GLY A 447 -15.90 -12.35 -23.14
N GLU A 448 -15.05 -12.98 -22.32
CA GLU A 448 -13.60 -13.01 -22.50
C GLU A 448 -13.06 -14.37 -23.01
N HIS A 449 -11.77 -14.39 -23.34
CA HIS A 449 -11.07 -15.61 -23.74
C HIS A 449 -10.57 -16.35 -22.48
N GLU A 450 -10.71 -17.68 -22.45
CA GLU A 450 -10.29 -18.49 -21.29
C GLU A 450 -8.76 -18.62 -21.14
N ASP A 451 -8.01 -18.38 -22.21
CA ASP A 451 -6.55 -18.46 -22.18
C ASP A 451 -5.94 -17.33 -21.31
N PRO A 452 -4.80 -17.55 -20.65
CA PRO A 452 -4.28 -16.61 -19.64
C PRO A 452 -3.73 -15.29 -20.21
N GLN A 453 -3.65 -15.10 -21.54
CA GLN A 453 -3.18 -13.86 -22.17
C GLN A 453 -1.86 -13.31 -21.60
N ILE A 454 -0.85 -14.16 -21.35
CA ILE A 454 0.35 -13.79 -20.58
C ILE A 454 1.10 -12.56 -21.11
N HIS A 455 1.15 -12.38 -22.44
CA HIS A 455 1.75 -11.19 -23.07
C HIS A 455 1.03 -9.90 -22.70
N LYS A 456 -0.29 -9.94 -22.57
CA LYS A 456 -1.12 -8.80 -22.17
C LYS A 456 -0.85 -8.46 -20.71
N MET A 457 -0.88 -9.46 -19.82
CA MET A 457 -0.62 -9.28 -18.39
C MET A 457 0.76 -8.64 -18.15
N ILE A 458 1.82 -9.18 -18.77
CA ILE A 458 3.19 -8.64 -18.61
C ILE A 458 3.27 -7.19 -19.14
N LEU A 459 2.67 -6.92 -20.31
CA LEU A 459 2.67 -5.58 -20.87
C LEU A 459 1.91 -4.58 -19.99
N GLU A 460 0.80 -4.99 -19.36
CA GLU A 460 0.03 -4.15 -18.44
C GLU A 460 0.85 -3.81 -17.19
N ILE A 461 1.57 -4.78 -16.62
CA ILE A 461 2.48 -4.53 -15.50
C ILE A 461 3.58 -3.54 -15.90
N GLN A 462 4.23 -3.75 -17.04
CA GLN A 462 5.24 -2.84 -17.56
C GLN A 462 4.65 -1.45 -17.84
N ASN A 463 3.43 -1.36 -18.36
CA ASN A 463 2.76 -0.09 -18.60
C ASN A 463 2.47 0.67 -17.31
N ARG A 464 2.10 0.01 -16.19
CA ARG A 464 1.92 0.69 -14.89
C ARG A 464 3.21 1.38 -14.41
N VAL A 465 4.37 0.75 -14.65
CA VAL A 465 5.68 1.37 -14.38
C VAL A 465 5.91 2.57 -15.31
N LEU A 466 5.68 2.40 -16.60
CA LEU A 466 5.83 3.48 -17.59
C LEU A 466 4.88 4.65 -17.32
N ASP A 467 3.67 4.37 -16.86
CA ASP A 467 2.64 5.37 -16.56
C ASP A 467 3.06 6.27 -15.38
N HIS A 468 3.81 5.74 -14.42
CA HIS A 468 4.42 6.55 -13.37
C HIS A 468 5.58 7.39 -13.90
N ILE A 469 6.57 6.75 -14.53
CA ILE A 469 7.82 7.43 -14.94
C ILE A 469 7.55 8.50 -15.99
N LEU A 470 6.66 8.22 -16.96
CA LEU A 470 6.32 9.10 -18.07
C LEU A 470 5.08 9.98 -17.80
N SER A 471 4.58 9.98 -16.56
CA SER A 471 3.51 10.88 -16.15
C SER A 471 3.96 12.35 -16.29
N PRO A 472 3.08 13.26 -16.74
CA PRO A 472 3.37 14.69 -16.75
C PRO A 472 3.81 15.20 -15.38
N TRP A 473 3.14 14.75 -14.32
CA TRP A 473 3.43 15.16 -12.94
C TRP A 473 4.81 14.69 -12.48
N THR A 474 5.20 13.45 -12.83
CA THR A 474 6.51 12.90 -12.46
C THR A 474 7.63 13.62 -13.22
N LEU A 475 7.52 13.78 -14.53
CA LEU A 475 8.53 14.45 -15.34
C LEU A 475 8.65 15.94 -14.96
N TYR A 476 7.52 16.60 -14.70
CA TYR A 476 7.52 17.98 -14.18
C TYR A 476 8.25 18.09 -12.85
N ARG A 477 7.95 17.17 -11.92
CA ARG A 477 8.60 17.14 -10.60
C ARG A 477 10.09 16.86 -10.69
N ILE A 478 10.53 15.95 -11.56
CA ILE A 478 11.97 15.70 -11.80
C ILE A 478 12.66 17.02 -12.20
N SER A 479 12.11 17.75 -13.17
CA SER A 479 12.66 19.05 -13.58
C SER A 479 12.69 20.08 -12.45
N ASP A 480 11.61 20.23 -11.68
CA ASP A 480 11.54 21.22 -10.59
C ASP A 480 12.50 20.87 -9.43
N THR A 481 12.68 19.58 -9.15
CA THR A 481 13.57 19.11 -8.08
C THR A 481 15.05 19.41 -8.33
N GLU A 482 15.46 19.64 -9.59
CA GLU A 482 16.83 20.09 -9.90
C GLU A 482 17.15 21.45 -9.27
N LEU A 483 16.13 22.28 -9.01
CA LEU A 483 16.30 23.59 -8.39
C LEU A 483 16.64 23.51 -6.89
N TYR A 484 16.43 22.36 -6.25
CA TYR A 484 16.59 22.21 -4.80
C TYR A 484 17.20 20.87 -4.35
N GLY A 485 17.93 20.18 -5.23
CA GLY A 485 18.87 19.12 -4.81
C GLY A 485 18.84 17.81 -5.59
N ASN A 486 17.95 17.64 -6.57
CA ASN A 486 17.98 16.47 -7.45
C ASN A 486 19.06 16.64 -8.53
N ASP A 487 19.86 15.60 -8.77
CA ASP A 487 20.84 15.58 -9.85
C ASP A 487 20.57 14.50 -10.91
N TYR A 488 19.47 13.75 -10.79
CA TYR A 488 19.00 12.82 -11.81
C TYR A 488 17.98 13.53 -12.70
N SER A 489 18.49 14.20 -13.74
CA SER A 489 17.70 15.09 -14.60
C SER A 489 16.70 14.32 -15.47
N VAL A 490 15.72 15.04 -16.01
CA VAL A 490 14.74 14.45 -16.94
C VAL A 490 15.39 13.82 -18.17
N ASP A 491 16.45 14.44 -18.70
CA ASP A 491 17.23 13.90 -19.82
C ASP A 491 17.86 12.55 -19.48
N GLU A 492 18.40 12.43 -18.26
CA GLU A 492 19.08 11.23 -17.83
C GLU A 492 18.10 10.08 -17.53
N VAL A 493 16.98 10.39 -16.85
CA VAL A 493 15.88 9.44 -16.63
C VAL A 493 15.36 8.88 -17.95
N MET A 494 15.10 9.75 -18.93
CA MET A 494 14.59 9.35 -20.25
C MET A 494 15.63 8.57 -21.06
N ASN A 495 16.90 8.93 -20.95
CA ASN A 495 18.00 8.20 -21.56
C ASN A 495 18.10 6.77 -21.00
N ASP A 496 18.16 6.63 -19.68
CA ASP A 496 18.31 5.34 -19.00
C ASP A 496 17.10 4.43 -19.23
N LEU A 497 15.89 4.99 -19.22
CA LEU A 497 14.67 4.25 -19.56
C LEU A 497 14.71 3.76 -21.01
N THR A 498 15.13 4.62 -21.94
CA THR A 498 15.27 4.24 -23.36
C THR A 498 16.30 3.13 -23.54
N GLU A 499 17.44 3.21 -22.86
CA GLU A 499 18.46 2.17 -22.91
C GLU A 499 17.97 0.84 -22.33
N SER A 500 17.26 0.88 -21.20
CA SER A 500 16.69 -0.32 -20.55
C SER A 500 15.73 -1.08 -21.48
N ILE A 501 14.96 -0.35 -22.29
CA ILE A 501 13.93 -0.94 -23.16
C ILE A 501 14.48 -1.37 -24.53
N PHE A 502 15.50 -0.68 -25.05
CA PHE A 502 15.99 -0.89 -26.43
C PHE A 502 17.37 -1.52 -26.55
N LEU A 503 18.15 -1.62 -25.47
CA LEU A 503 19.45 -2.30 -25.45
C LEU A 503 19.36 -3.68 -24.78
N GLY A 504 20.41 -4.50 -24.98
CA GLY A 504 20.55 -5.86 -24.46
C GLY A 504 20.31 -6.95 -25.51
N ASP A 505 19.35 -6.73 -26.42
CA ASP A 505 19.00 -7.65 -27.51
C ASP A 505 18.94 -6.96 -28.89
N GLN A 506 19.46 -5.73 -29.00
CA GLN A 506 19.40 -4.96 -30.24
C GLN A 506 20.15 -5.60 -31.42
N ASP A 507 21.14 -6.45 -31.13
CA ASP A 507 21.91 -7.19 -32.14
C ASP A 507 21.43 -8.65 -32.30
N ASN A 508 20.42 -9.05 -31.52
CA ASN A 508 19.86 -10.40 -31.46
C ASN A 508 18.39 -10.43 -31.92
N GLU A 509 17.75 -11.60 -31.79
CA GLU A 509 16.31 -11.75 -31.95
C GLU A 509 15.57 -11.08 -30.79
N ILE A 510 14.62 -10.19 -31.10
CA ILE A 510 13.85 -9.47 -30.07
C ILE A 510 12.65 -10.32 -29.68
N SER A 511 12.56 -10.67 -28.39
CA SER A 511 11.49 -11.52 -27.85
C SER A 511 10.10 -10.90 -28.06
N SER A 512 9.04 -11.72 -28.10
CA SER A 512 7.66 -11.22 -28.25
C SER A 512 7.23 -10.29 -27.11
N ILE A 513 7.70 -10.53 -25.89
CA ILE A 513 7.48 -9.65 -24.73
C ILE A 513 8.13 -8.29 -24.95
N ARG A 514 9.42 -8.26 -25.33
CA ARG A 514 10.14 -7.00 -25.55
C ARG A 514 9.61 -6.20 -26.75
N ARG A 515 9.11 -6.86 -27.79
CA ARG A 515 8.46 -6.18 -28.93
C ARG A 515 7.22 -5.39 -28.50
N ASN A 516 6.39 -5.96 -27.63
CA ASN A 516 5.22 -5.29 -27.07
C ASN A 516 5.63 -4.06 -26.25
N LEU A 517 6.58 -4.24 -25.33
CA LEU A 517 7.13 -3.16 -24.49
C LEU A 517 7.68 -2.00 -25.34
N GLN A 518 8.57 -2.29 -26.29
CA GLN A 518 9.19 -1.30 -27.17
C GLN A 518 8.16 -0.49 -27.95
N THR A 519 7.12 -1.16 -28.46
CA THR A 519 6.04 -0.48 -29.19
C THR A 519 5.20 0.39 -28.26
N SER A 520 4.88 -0.09 -27.05
CA SER A 520 4.13 0.68 -26.05
C SER A 520 4.88 1.94 -25.63
N TYR A 521 6.18 1.81 -25.34
CA TYR A 521 7.04 2.93 -24.95
C TYR A 521 7.14 3.99 -26.05
N VAL A 522 7.40 3.59 -27.31
CA VAL A 522 7.46 4.54 -28.43
C VAL A 522 6.14 5.31 -28.61
N ARG A 523 4.99 4.64 -28.44
CA ARG A 523 3.70 5.32 -28.50
C ARG A 523 3.53 6.34 -27.37
N ARG A 524 4.04 6.06 -26.17
CA ARG A 524 4.04 7.03 -25.05
C ARG A 524 4.93 8.24 -25.34
N LEU A 525 6.14 8.03 -25.88
CA LEU A 525 7.02 9.12 -26.30
C LEU A 525 6.36 10.03 -27.35
N ILE A 526 5.67 9.45 -28.34
CA ILE A 526 4.90 10.25 -29.32
C ILE A 526 3.74 10.98 -28.64
N GLY A 527 3.09 10.35 -27.66
CA GLY A 527 2.06 10.98 -26.83
C GLY A 527 2.58 12.20 -26.07
N ILE A 528 3.79 12.13 -25.51
CA ILE A 528 4.44 13.28 -24.84
C ILE A 528 4.61 14.45 -25.80
N LEU A 529 5.08 14.20 -27.03
CA LEU A 529 5.25 15.26 -28.04
C LEU A 529 3.95 15.91 -28.49
N GLY A 530 2.84 15.16 -28.47
CA GLY A 530 1.55 15.60 -28.99
C GLY A 530 0.65 16.29 -27.97
N GLN A 531 1.11 16.50 -26.73
CA GLN A 531 0.30 17.02 -25.63
C GLN A 531 0.96 18.26 -25.04
N ASP A 532 0.19 19.33 -24.87
CA ASP A 532 0.68 20.65 -24.42
C ASP A 532 0.86 20.77 -22.90
N TYR A 533 0.40 19.79 -22.13
CA TYR A 533 0.53 19.77 -20.68
C TYR A 533 1.84 19.17 -20.17
N TYR A 534 2.70 18.63 -21.04
CA TYR A 534 4.07 18.25 -20.69
C TYR A 534 4.98 19.48 -20.71
N ASN A 535 5.99 19.53 -19.83
CA ASN A 535 6.97 20.61 -19.86
C ASN A 535 7.94 20.46 -21.06
N GLU A 536 8.52 21.58 -21.48
CA GLU A 536 9.40 21.62 -22.67
C GLU A 536 10.65 20.75 -22.53
N LEU A 537 11.14 20.56 -21.29
CA LEU A 537 12.30 19.71 -21.02
C LEU A 537 11.97 18.24 -21.32
N ALA A 538 10.86 17.74 -20.78
CA ALA A 538 10.36 16.39 -21.03
C ALA A 538 10.06 16.16 -22.52
N THR A 539 9.45 17.15 -23.19
CA THR A 539 9.17 17.11 -24.63
C THR A 539 10.47 17.00 -25.44
N ALA A 540 11.49 17.78 -25.09
CA ALA A 540 12.80 17.71 -25.73
C ALA A 540 13.48 16.34 -25.51
N SER A 541 13.49 15.83 -24.28
CA SER A 541 14.06 14.52 -23.95
C SER A 541 13.31 13.37 -24.65
N ALA A 542 11.99 13.46 -24.77
CA ALA A 542 11.18 12.47 -25.51
C ALA A 542 11.50 12.49 -27.01
N TYR A 543 11.68 13.67 -27.58
CA TYR A 543 12.12 13.82 -28.97
C TYR A 543 13.50 13.19 -29.20
N ASP A 544 14.48 13.47 -28.32
CA ASP A 544 15.81 12.87 -28.44
C ASP A 544 15.77 11.35 -28.29
N SER A 545 14.99 10.84 -27.33
CA SER A 545 14.74 9.41 -27.14
C SER A 545 14.22 8.74 -28.41
N LEU A 546 13.24 9.35 -29.09
CA LEU A 546 12.73 8.86 -30.38
C LEU A 546 13.82 8.84 -31.47
N ARG A 547 14.68 9.86 -31.53
CA ARG A 547 15.80 9.90 -32.48
C ARG A 547 16.87 8.85 -32.15
N LYS A 548 17.12 8.58 -30.88
CA LYS A 548 18.01 7.50 -30.43
C LYS A 548 17.45 6.14 -30.82
N ILE A 549 16.17 5.88 -30.58
CA ILE A 549 15.49 4.65 -30.99
C ILE A 549 15.57 4.44 -32.50
N GLN A 550 15.33 5.48 -33.31
CA GLN A 550 15.50 5.42 -34.76
C GLN A 550 16.90 4.98 -35.20
N LYS A 551 17.96 5.30 -34.43
CA LYS A 551 19.32 4.83 -34.72
C LYS A 551 19.46 3.34 -34.36
N ILE A 552 18.96 2.93 -33.20
CA ILE A 552 19.07 1.54 -32.70
C ILE A 552 18.37 0.56 -33.66
N ILE A 553 17.15 0.85 -34.09
CA ILE A 553 16.33 -0.08 -34.89
C ILE A 553 16.79 -0.21 -36.35
N ARG A 554 17.78 0.56 -36.81
CA ARG A 554 18.35 0.45 -38.16
C ARG A 554 19.20 -0.81 -38.37
N GLY A 555 19.55 -1.52 -37.29
CA GLY A 555 20.29 -2.78 -37.38
C GLY A 555 19.59 -3.81 -38.27
N SER A 556 20.36 -4.59 -39.02
CA SER A 556 19.84 -5.75 -39.78
C SER A 556 19.58 -6.93 -38.84
N SER A 557 18.57 -7.75 -39.13
CA SER A 557 18.33 -9.03 -38.44
C SER A 557 17.88 -10.11 -39.42
N ASN A 558 18.34 -11.34 -39.21
CA ASN A 558 17.93 -12.51 -40.01
C ASN A 558 16.56 -13.07 -39.56
N ASP A 559 16.10 -12.72 -38.37
CA ASP A 559 14.76 -13.08 -37.89
C ASP A 559 13.68 -12.19 -38.55
N VAL A 560 12.68 -12.84 -39.15
CA VAL A 560 11.54 -12.18 -39.82
C VAL A 560 10.75 -11.34 -38.82
N ALA A 561 10.57 -11.86 -37.60
CA ALA A 561 9.72 -11.25 -36.58
C ALA A 561 10.33 -9.93 -36.08
N THR A 562 11.64 -9.92 -35.85
CA THR A 562 12.45 -8.76 -35.48
C THR A 562 12.47 -7.72 -36.60
N ARG A 563 12.64 -8.11 -37.87
CA ARG A 563 12.57 -7.17 -39.00
C ARG A 563 11.21 -6.49 -39.11
N SER A 564 10.13 -7.25 -39.01
CA SER A 564 8.77 -6.71 -39.08
C SER A 564 8.50 -5.74 -37.93
N HIS A 565 8.95 -6.08 -36.72
CA HIS A 565 8.86 -5.20 -35.55
C HIS A 565 9.63 -3.89 -35.72
N ARG A 566 10.90 -3.94 -36.14
CA ARG A 566 11.71 -2.73 -36.36
C ARG A 566 11.09 -1.81 -37.41
N ARG A 567 10.50 -2.37 -38.47
CA ARG A 567 9.75 -1.60 -39.48
C ARG A 567 8.51 -0.93 -38.89
N LEU A 568 7.75 -1.64 -38.05
CA LEU A 568 6.60 -1.06 -37.35
C LEU A 568 7.03 0.10 -36.46
N VAL A 569 8.06 -0.09 -35.62
CA VAL A 569 8.57 0.96 -34.74
C VAL A 569 9.05 2.16 -35.55
N ALA A 570 9.84 1.95 -36.61
CA ALA A 570 10.28 3.03 -37.50
C ALA A 570 9.10 3.82 -38.08
N TRP A 571 8.09 3.11 -38.59
CA TRP A 571 6.88 3.72 -39.14
C TRP A 571 6.08 4.51 -38.09
N ILE A 572 5.95 4.01 -36.85
CA ILE A 572 5.29 4.73 -35.76
C ILE A 572 6.03 6.03 -35.46
N ILE A 573 7.35 6.01 -35.40
CA ILE A 573 8.15 7.21 -35.11
C ILE A 573 8.02 8.22 -36.24
N GLU A 574 8.21 7.80 -37.50
CA GLU A 574 8.09 8.69 -38.66
C GLU A 574 6.69 9.32 -38.75
N SER A 575 5.64 8.50 -38.69
CA SER A 575 4.25 8.98 -38.77
C SER A 575 3.83 9.79 -37.55
N GLY A 576 4.45 9.55 -36.39
CA GLY A 576 4.16 10.28 -35.16
C GLY A 576 4.80 11.66 -35.16
N LEU A 577 6.07 11.76 -35.56
CA LEU A 577 6.79 13.03 -35.68
C LEU A 577 6.14 13.96 -36.72
N ASP A 578 5.62 13.41 -37.82
CA ASP A 578 4.91 14.20 -38.84
C ASP A 578 3.58 14.78 -38.33
N ARG A 579 2.94 14.14 -37.34
CA ARG A 579 1.65 14.58 -36.76
C ARG A 579 1.78 15.47 -35.53
N ALA A 580 2.94 15.46 -34.89
CA ALA A 580 3.25 16.31 -33.74
C ALA A 580 3.79 17.69 -34.14
N ASN A 581 4.15 17.87 -35.43
CA ASN A 581 4.34 19.18 -36.06
C ASN A 581 3.00 19.82 -36.39
#